data_AF-A0AAU1N569-F1
#
_entry.id   AF-A0AAU1N569-F1
#
_cell.length_a   1.000
_cell.length_b   1.000
_cell.length_c   1.000
_cell.angle_alpha   90.00
_cell.angle_beta   90.00
_cell.angle_gamma   90.00
#
_symmetry.space_group_name_H-M   'P 1'
#
loop_
_entity.id
_entity.type
_entity.pdbx_description
1 polymer ?
#
loop_
_entity_poly.entity_id
_entity_poly.type
_entity_poly.pdbx_seq_one_letter_code
_entity_poly.pdbx_strand_id
1 'polypeptide(L)'
;MSVASEPGTVASGDASASYPATDRTVPARMRERTHYDRELVHSILDEAYICHLGFVRDGSPVVLPTLYGRVRETLYVHGSTGARVQRMAGAADPGLQVCLTVTHVDGLVLARSAFHHSLNYRSVVVHGLAHQVTDPDEKRTALDALVDHVVPGRSQDSRPGNDKELAATSVLRLDLAEVSARVRAGGPNDDEEDLALPYWTGVVPLTKGHGAPIPADDLAPGIAVPDYLTVL
;
A
#
# COMPACT_ATOMS: atom_id res chain seq x y z
N MET A 1 -55.25 -8.79 14.71
CA MET A 1 -53.86 -8.94 15.20
C MET A 1 -52.94 -8.63 14.03
N SER A 2 -52.52 -7.37 13.92
CA SER A 2 -51.53 -6.91 12.93
C SER A 2 -50.23 -6.71 13.69
N VAL A 3 -49.18 -7.44 13.29
CA VAL A 3 -47.83 -7.26 13.81
C VAL A 3 -47.07 -6.51 12.74
N ALA A 4 -46.78 -5.24 13.00
CA ALA A 4 -45.87 -4.45 12.20
C ALA A 4 -44.43 -4.88 12.54
N SER A 5 -43.67 -5.27 11.52
CA SER A 5 -42.23 -5.49 11.60
C SER A 5 -41.50 -4.15 11.45
N GLU A 6 -40.73 -3.75 12.46
CA GLU A 6 -39.77 -2.65 12.33
C GLU A 6 -38.51 -3.13 11.61
N PRO A 7 -37.93 -2.32 10.70
CA PRO A 7 -36.68 -2.65 10.05
C PRO A 7 -35.51 -2.39 11.01
N GLY A 8 -34.66 -3.41 11.18
CA GLY A 8 -33.43 -3.31 11.96
C GLY A 8 -32.44 -2.34 11.33
N THR A 9 -32.09 -1.30 12.09
CA THR A 9 -30.98 -0.40 11.79
C THR A 9 -29.66 -1.17 11.93
N VAL A 10 -28.99 -1.44 10.81
CA VAL A 10 -27.61 -1.89 10.82
C VAL A 10 -26.74 -0.70 11.21
N ALA A 11 -26.20 -0.72 12.42
CA ALA A 11 -25.27 0.29 12.88
C ALA A 11 -23.98 0.22 12.05
N SER A 12 -23.79 1.18 11.15
CA SER A 12 -22.48 1.49 10.57
C SER A 12 -21.59 2.02 11.70
N GLY A 13 -20.70 1.17 12.22
CA GLY A 13 -19.74 1.57 13.24
C GLY A 13 -18.86 2.70 12.72
N ASP A 14 -18.92 3.84 13.40
CA ASP A 14 -18.07 5.00 13.14
C ASP A 14 -16.62 4.60 13.42
N ALA A 15 -15.84 4.38 12.36
CA ALA A 15 -14.45 4.01 12.50
C ALA A 15 -13.67 5.21 13.06
N SER A 16 -12.99 5.04 14.20
CA SER A 16 -12.09 6.05 14.78
C SER A 16 -11.20 6.68 13.71
N ALA A 17 -11.06 8.01 13.69
CA ALA A 17 -10.24 8.73 12.71
C ALA A 17 -8.76 8.30 12.68
N SER A 18 -8.27 7.69 13.76
CA SER A 18 -6.89 7.20 13.88
C SER A 18 -6.81 5.72 14.28
N TYR A 19 -5.73 5.05 13.87
CA TYR A 19 -5.34 3.72 14.35
C TYR A 19 -4.80 3.78 15.79
N PRO A 20 -4.96 2.72 16.59
CA PRO A 20 -4.34 2.64 17.90
C PRO A 20 -2.81 2.52 17.78
N ALA A 21 -2.10 3.27 18.62
CA ALA A 21 -0.66 3.10 18.79
C ALA A 21 -0.37 1.85 19.64
N THR A 22 0.65 1.10 19.24
CA THR A 22 1.07 -0.17 19.87
C THR A 22 2.57 -0.17 20.09
N ASP A 23 3.07 -1.12 20.90
CA ASP A 23 4.50 -1.29 21.14
C ASP A 23 5.32 -1.52 19.86
N ARG A 24 4.72 -2.13 18.81
CA ARG A 24 5.40 -2.36 17.53
C ARG A 24 5.35 -1.16 16.59
N THR A 25 4.38 -0.26 16.77
CA THR A 25 4.16 0.87 15.87
C THR A 25 4.69 2.19 16.40
N VAL A 26 4.98 2.30 17.70
CA VAL A 26 5.60 3.49 18.32
C VAL A 26 7.13 3.42 18.15
N PRO A 27 7.76 4.38 17.46
CA PRO A 27 9.21 4.36 17.28
C PRO A 27 9.94 4.81 18.55
N ALA A 28 11.18 4.33 18.70
CA ALA A 28 12.07 4.78 19.76
C ALA A 28 12.62 6.21 19.55
N ARG A 29 12.71 6.68 18.29
CA ARG A 29 13.30 7.99 17.92
C ARG A 29 12.43 8.72 16.90
N MET A 30 12.46 10.05 16.97
CA MET A 30 11.72 10.95 16.06
C MET A 30 10.23 10.63 16.03
N ARG A 31 9.61 10.56 17.21
CA ARG A 31 8.19 10.19 17.38
C ARG A 31 7.25 11.20 16.73
N GLU A 32 7.68 12.45 16.66
CA GLU A 32 6.97 13.54 16.00
C GLU A 32 6.77 13.33 14.49
N ARG A 33 7.51 12.38 13.89
CA ARG A 33 7.37 11.99 12.48
C ARG A 33 6.38 10.84 12.27
N THR A 34 5.85 10.26 13.34
CA THR A 34 4.94 9.11 13.26
C THR A 34 3.50 9.55 13.42
N HIS A 35 2.66 9.07 12.53
CA HIS A 35 1.26 9.42 12.43
C HIS A 35 0.41 8.16 12.37
N TYR A 36 -0.81 8.27 12.88
CA TYR A 36 -1.79 7.18 12.93
C TYR A 36 -3.13 7.57 12.31
N ASP A 37 -3.20 8.76 11.71
CA ASP A 37 -4.39 9.26 11.03
C ASP A 37 -4.72 8.38 9.81
N ARG A 38 -5.99 7.97 9.70
CA ARG A 38 -6.45 7.05 8.64
C ARG A 38 -6.36 7.68 7.26
N GLU A 39 -6.75 8.93 7.13
CA GLU A 39 -6.73 9.66 5.85
C GLU A 39 -5.30 9.71 5.30
N LEU A 40 -4.32 10.08 6.14
CA LEU A 40 -2.91 10.09 5.78
C LEU A 40 -2.40 8.69 5.41
N VAL A 41 -2.69 7.67 6.23
CA VAL A 41 -2.29 6.28 5.94
C VAL A 41 -2.85 5.80 4.60
N HIS A 42 -4.15 6.01 4.37
CA HIS A 42 -4.82 5.61 3.14
C HIS A 42 -4.26 6.36 1.94
N SER A 43 -4.03 7.68 2.03
CA SER A 43 -3.44 8.45 0.93
C SER A 43 -2.05 7.93 0.51
N ILE A 44 -1.21 7.56 1.47
CA ILE A 44 0.13 7.01 1.19
C ILE A 44 0.01 5.63 0.51
N LEU A 45 -0.90 4.79 1.00
CA LEU A 45 -1.16 3.47 0.42
C LEU A 45 -1.76 3.59 -0.98
N ASP A 46 -2.71 4.49 -1.21
CA ASP A 46 -3.39 4.60 -2.51
C ASP A 46 -2.47 5.15 -3.60
N GLU A 47 -1.46 5.95 -3.24
CA GLU A 47 -0.46 6.46 -4.18
C GLU A 47 0.64 5.43 -4.53
N ALA A 48 0.84 4.38 -3.70
CA ALA A 48 1.94 3.43 -3.85
C ALA A 48 1.54 2.20 -4.68
N TYR A 49 2.18 2.01 -5.84
CA TYR A 49 1.97 0.80 -6.65
C TYR A 49 2.57 -0.48 -6.05
N ILE A 50 3.69 -0.37 -5.33
CA ILE A 50 4.45 -1.52 -4.85
C ILE A 50 4.52 -1.49 -3.33
N CYS A 51 4.21 -2.62 -2.70
CA CYS A 51 4.56 -2.89 -1.32
C CYS A 51 5.71 -3.89 -1.20
N HIS A 52 6.35 -3.89 -0.05
CA HIS A 52 7.35 -4.86 0.36
C HIS A 52 6.74 -5.73 1.46
N LEU A 53 6.42 -6.98 1.11
CA LEU A 53 5.84 -7.95 2.03
C LEU A 53 6.95 -8.74 2.73
N GLY A 54 7.20 -8.40 3.99
CA GLY A 54 8.11 -9.07 4.89
C GLY A 54 7.45 -10.21 5.67
N PHE A 55 8.11 -11.36 5.77
CA PHE A 55 7.70 -12.49 6.61
C PHE A 55 8.90 -13.37 6.95
N VAL A 56 8.75 -14.31 7.89
CA VAL A 56 9.80 -15.26 8.25
C VAL A 56 9.53 -16.60 7.59
N ARG A 57 10.56 -17.17 6.93
CA ARG A 57 10.54 -18.50 6.33
C ARG A 57 11.78 -19.26 6.79
N ASP A 58 11.58 -20.45 7.35
CA ASP A 58 12.67 -21.32 7.82
C ASP A 58 13.65 -20.56 8.76
N GLY A 59 13.09 -19.75 9.66
CA GLY A 59 13.85 -18.90 10.60
C GLY A 59 14.52 -17.67 9.99
N SER A 60 14.41 -17.46 8.67
CA SER A 60 15.06 -16.34 7.96
C SER A 60 14.04 -15.31 7.46
N PRO A 61 14.36 -14.00 7.53
CA PRO A 61 13.49 -12.97 6.97
C PRO A 61 13.50 -13.02 5.44
N VAL A 62 12.32 -12.86 4.86
CA VAL A 62 12.09 -12.74 3.41
C VAL A 62 11.31 -11.45 3.18
N VAL A 63 11.69 -10.69 2.15
CA VAL A 63 10.96 -9.49 1.72
C VAL A 63 10.68 -9.62 0.23
N LEU A 64 9.40 -9.56 -0.14
CA LEU A 64 8.94 -9.68 -1.52
C LEU A 64 8.36 -8.34 -1.99
N PRO A 65 8.91 -7.70 -3.03
CA PRO A 65 8.23 -6.60 -3.70
C PRO A 65 7.06 -7.14 -4.51
N THR A 66 5.88 -6.55 -4.37
CA THR A 66 4.66 -6.97 -5.08
C THR A 66 3.66 -5.83 -5.21
N LEU A 67 2.81 -5.90 -6.23
CA LEU A 67 1.59 -5.10 -6.31
C LEU A 67 0.64 -5.52 -5.18
N TYR A 68 -0.14 -4.56 -4.70
CA TYR A 68 -1.26 -4.77 -3.79
C TYR A 68 -2.45 -3.91 -4.24
N GLY A 69 -3.62 -4.17 -3.67
CA GLY A 69 -4.78 -3.29 -3.79
C GLY A 69 -5.41 -3.09 -2.41
N ARG A 70 -6.09 -1.96 -2.19
CA ARG A 70 -6.80 -1.69 -0.95
C ARG A 70 -8.30 -1.62 -1.19
N VAL A 71 -9.06 -2.29 -0.33
CA VAL A 71 -10.52 -2.08 -0.23
C VAL A 71 -10.82 -1.69 1.20
N ARG A 72 -11.16 -0.42 1.41
CA ARG A 72 -11.42 0.15 2.75
C ARG A 72 -10.24 -0.12 3.69
N GLU A 73 -10.42 -1.00 4.66
CA GLU A 73 -9.47 -1.31 5.73
C GLU A 73 -8.69 -2.61 5.51
N THR A 74 -8.69 -3.14 4.29
CA THR A 74 -8.04 -4.40 3.96
C THR A 74 -7.13 -4.23 2.76
N LEU A 75 -5.89 -4.72 2.88
CA LEU A 75 -4.93 -4.83 1.80
C LEU A 75 -4.97 -6.25 1.22
N TYR A 76 -4.89 -6.33 -0.11
CA TYR A 76 -4.88 -7.57 -0.85
C TYR A 76 -3.59 -7.70 -1.67
N VAL A 77 -2.97 -8.88 -1.60
CA VAL A 77 -1.78 -9.23 -2.40
C VAL A 77 -2.06 -10.54 -3.11
N HIS A 78 -1.86 -10.58 -4.43
CA HIS A 78 -2.03 -11.82 -5.20
C HIS A 78 -0.71 -12.52 -5.48
N GLY A 79 -0.79 -13.77 -5.89
CA GLY A 79 0.31 -14.51 -6.47
C GLY A 79 -0.16 -15.87 -6.98
N SER A 80 0.76 -16.65 -7.54
CA SER A 80 0.45 -18.05 -7.90
C SER A 80 0.03 -18.85 -6.66
N THR A 81 -0.94 -19.74 -6.80
CA THR A 81 -1.28 -20.75 -5.77
C THR A 81 -0.07 -21.60 -5.36
N GLY A 82 0.91 -21.75 -6.25
CA GLY A 82 2.17 -22.44 -5.98
C GLY A 82 3.23 -21.59 -5.24
N ALA A 83 2.98 -20.31 -4.99
CA ALA A 83 3.93 -19.45 -4.29
C ALA A 83 4.09 -19.89 -2.82
N ARG A 84 5.31 -19.79 -2.28
CA ARG A 84 5.61 -20.22 -0.90
C ARG A 84 4.83 -19.39 0.12
N VAL A 85 4.79 -18.07 -0.03
CA VAL A 85 4.04 -17.18 0.88
C VAL A 85 2.54 -17.53 0.91
N GLN A 86 1.95 -17.84 -0.25
CA GLN A 86 0.55 -18.23 -0.36
C GLN A 86 0.27 -19.55 0.39
N ARG A 87 1.09 -20.58 0.17
CA ARG A 87 0.96 -21.86 0.90
C ARG A 87 1.19 -21.71 2.40
N MET A 88 2.15 -20.88 2.81
CA MET A 88 2.42 -20.64 4.23
C MET A 88 1.24 -19.96 4.92
N ALA A 89 0.64 -18.95 4.30
CA ALA A 89 -0.57 -18.31 4.82
C ALA A 89 -1.78 -19.25 4.85
N GLY A 90 -1.91 -20.16 3.88
CA GLY A 90 -2.98 -21.17 3.87
C GLY A 90 -2.84 -22.26 4.94
N ALA A 91 -1.62 -22.51 5.43
CA ALA A 91 -1.33 -23.53 6.43
C ALA A 91 -1.18 -22.96 7.86
N ALA A 92 -1.05 -21.63 7.99
CA ALA A 92 -0.86 -20.97 9.27
C ALA A 92 -2.21 -20.68 9.96
N ASP A 93 -2.30 -21.06 11.23
CA ASP A 93 -3.44 -20.80 12.11
C ASP A 93 -2.92 -20.06 13.35
N PRO A 94 -3.38 -18.84 13.68
CA PRO A 94 -4.49 -18.11 13.07
C PRO A 94 -4.22 -17.48 11.70
N GLY A 95 -2.97 -17.34 11.28
CA GLY A 95 -2.59 -16.75 9.98
C GLY A 95 -1.08 -16.54 9.90
N LEU A 96 -0.57 -16.12 8.74
CA LEU A 96 0.86 -15.86 8.57
C LEU A 96 1.22 -14.48 9.12
N GLN A 97 2.14 -14.40 10.08
CA GLN A 97 2.67 -13.12 10.53
C GLN A 97 3.44 -12.43 9.39
N VAL A 98 3.01 -11.21 9.07
CA VAL A 98 3.59 -10.40 8.01
C VAL A 98 3.84 -8.97 8.47
N CYS A 99 4.72 -8.29 7.72
CA CYS A 99 4.94 -6.86 7.77
C CYS A 99 4.85 -6.34 6.32
N LEU A 100 3.86 -5.52 6.00
CA LEU A 100 3.74 -4.88 4.69
C LEU A 100 4.21 -3.43 4.80
N THR A 101 5.14 -3.03 3.94
CA THR A 101 5.69 -1.67 3.92
C THR A 101 5.55 -1.02 2.55
N VAL A 102 5.18 0.26 2.53
CA VAL A 102 5.24 1.12 1.34
C VAL A 102 6.03 2.39 1.67
N THR A 103 6.75 2.92 0.68
CA THR A 103 7.58 4.13 0.84
C THR A 103 7.55 4.96 -0.44
N HIS A 104 7.33 6.27 -0.29
CA HIS A 104 7.55 7.30 -1.30
C HIS A 104 8.75 8.14 -0.90
N VAL A 105 9.58 8.50 -1.88
CA VAL A 105 10.64 9.50 -1.69
C VAL A 105 10.19 10.76 -2.42
N ASP A 106 10.01 11.83 -1.65
CA ASP A 106 9.44 13.10 -2.12
C ASP A 106 10.52 14.18 -2.33
N GLY A 107 11.75 13.95 -1.86
CA GLY A 107 12.86 14.86 -2.13
C GLY A 107 14.18 14.47 -1.49
N LEU A 108 15.28 14.96 -2.06
CA LEU A 108 16.64 14.81 -1.53
C LEU A 108 16.94 16.01 -0.65
N VAL A 109 17.33 15.79 0.62
CA VAL A 109 17.70 16.87 1.53
C VAL A 109 19.21 16.91 1.65
N LEU A 110 19.79 17.97 1.11
CA LEU A 110 21.23 18.16 1.02
C LEU A 110 21.65 19.24 2.02
N ALA A 111 22.29 18.82 3.10
CA ALA A 111 22.81 19.68 4.15
C ALA A 111 24.27 20.07 3.87
N ARG A 112 24.84 20.95 4.70
CA ARG A 112 26.26 21.33 4.63
C ARG A 112 27.18 20.28 5.25
N SER A 113 26.75 19.67 6.36
CA SER A 113 27.45 18.55 6.98
C SER A 113 26.93 17.22 6.45
N ALA A 114 27.85 16.29 6.22
CA ALA A 114 27.53 14.96 5.74
C ALA A 114 26.51 14.23 6.64
N PHE A 115 26.51 14.55 7.94
CA PHE A 115 25.63 13.95 8.93
C PHE A 115 24.15 14.34 8.76
N HIS A 116 23.87 15.54 8.24
CA HIS A 116 22.52 16.10 8.14
C HIS A 116 21.84 15.83 6.78
N HIS A 117 22.51 15.15 5.86
CA HIS A 117 21.88 14.67 4.62
C HIS A 117 20.72 13.70 4.92
N SER A 118 19.62 13.82 4.16
CA SER A 118 18.44 13.01 4.37
C SER A 118 17.52 12.95 3.15
N LEU A 119 16.32 12.41 3.34
CA LEU A 119 15.24 12.38 2.35
C LEU A 119 13.97 12.99 2.94
N ASN A 120 13.21 13.72 2.14
CA ASN A 120 11.78 13.88 2.40
C ASN A 120 11.09 12.61 1.88
N TYR A 121 10.21 12.04 2.71
CA TYR A 121 9.58 10.76 2.42
C TYR A 121 8.27 10.61 3.20
N ARG A 122 7.43 9.70 2.71
CA ARG A 122 6.24 9.19 3.38
C ARG A 122 6.28 7.67 3.30
N SER A 123 6.00 6.99 4.41
CA SER A 123 5.95 5.53 4.44
C SER A 123 4.84 5.04 5.33
N VAL A 124 4.27 3.87 5.02
CA VAL A 124 3.35 3.15 5.90
C VAL A 124 3.89 1.76 6.17
N VAL A 125 3.82 1.34 7.43
CA VAL A 125 4.14 -0.01 7.89
C VAL A 125 2.88 -0.61 8.51
N VAL A 126 2.49 -1.79 8.03
CA VAL A 126 1.35 -2.57 8.52
C VAL A 126 1.86 -3.89 9.06
N HIS A 127 1.60 -4.14 10.35
CA HIS A 127 1.82 -5.43 10.97
C HIS A 127 0.50 -6.20 11.07
N GLY A 128 0.55 -7.51 10.90
CA GLY A 128 -0.63 -8.33 11.14
C GLY A 128 -0.49 -9.77 10.72
N LEU A 129 -1.65 -10.43 10.65
CA LEU A 129 -1.82 -11.79 10.17
C LEU A 129 -2.41 -11.73 8.77
N ALA A 130 -1.70 -12.28 7.79
CA ALA A 130 -2.22 -12.47 6.45
C ALA A 130 -2.95 -13.81 6.36
N HIS A 131 -4.12 -13.79 5.72
CA HIS A 131 -4.95 -14.97 5.50
C HIS A 131 -5.19 -15.16 4.01
N GLN A 132 -5.34 -16.40 3.56
CA GLN A 132 -5.82 -16.64 2.20
C GLN A 132 -7.30 -16.27 2.08
N VAL A 133 -7.65 -15.57 1.01
CA VAL A 133 -9.04 -15.32 0.62
C VAL A 133 -9.57 -16.60 -0.02
N THR A 134 -10.57 -17.20 0.62
CA THR A 134 -11.21 -18.44 0.16
C THR A 134 -12.61 -18.21 -0.41
N ASP A 135 -13.28 -17.13 0.00
CA ASP A 135 -14.56 -16.73 -0.55
C ASP A 135 -14.40 -16.28 -2.02
N PRO A 136 -15.14 -16.87 -2.98
CA PRO A 136 -15.01 -16.53 -4.39
C PRO A 136 -15.34 -15.08 -4.73
N ASP A 137 -16.29 -14.46 -4.03
CA ASP A 137 -16.75 -13.10 -4.34
C ASP A 137 -15.80 -12.05 -3.74
N GLU A 138 -15.28 -12.29 -2.55
CA GLU A 138 -14.16 -11.51 -2.00
C GLU A 138 -12.93 -11.62 -2.91
N LYS A 139 -12.61 -12.81 -3.41
CA LYS A 139 -11.47 -13.02 -4.30
C LYS A 139 -11.59 -12.22 -5.59
N ARG A 140 -12.78 -12.17 -6.19
CA ARG A 140 -13.05 -11.32 -7.37
C ARG A 140 -12.87 -9.85 -7.03
N THR A 141 -13.50 -9.40 -5.94
CA THR A 141 -13.37 -8.01 -5.45
C THR A 141 -11.92 -7.61 -5.23
N ALA A 142 -11.11 -8.48 -4.65
CA ALA A 142 -9.69 -8.24 -4.40
C ALA A 142 -8.86 -8.16 -5.69
N LEU A 143 -9.16 -9.01 -6.67
CA LEU A 143 -8.48 -9.00 -7.98
C LEU A 143 -8.86 -7.76 -8.80
N ASP A 144 -10.12 -7.34 -8.77
CA ASP A 144 -10.56 -6.09 -9.40
C ASP A 144 -9.87 -4.88 -8.73
N ALA A 145 -9.82 -4.86 -7.39
CA ALA A 145 -9.12 -3.83 -6.64
C ALA A 145 -7.62 -3.77 -6.97
N LEU A 146 -6.96 -4.91 -7.19
CA LEU A 146 -5.56 -4.96 -7.64
C LEU A 146 -5.38 -4.32 -9.02
N VAL A 147 -6.30 -4.56 -9.95
CA VAL A 147 -6.26 -3.95 -11.29
C VAL A 147 -6.51 -2.45 -11.21
N ASP A 148 -7.52 -2.04 -10.45
CA ASP A 148 -7.89 -0.62 -10.28
C ASP A 148 -6.87 0.17 -9.45
N HIS A 149 -6.09 -0.50 -8.60
CA HIS A 149 -4.96 0.12 -7.91
C HIS A 149 -3.81 0.50 -8.86
N VAL A 150 -3.66 -0.22 -9.98
CA VAL A 150 -2.71 0.17 -11.03
C VAL A 150 -3.23 1.38 -11.78
N VAL A 151 -4.48 1.29 -12.24
CA VAL A 151 -5.18 2.41 -12.88
C VAL A 151 -6.68 2.32 -12.57
N PRO A 152 -7.28 3.34 -11.94
CA PRO A 152 -8.71 3.34 -11.65
C PRO A 152 -9.58 3.12 -12.89
N GLY A 153 -10.53 2.18 -12.79
CA GLY A 153 -11.48 1.84 -13.86
C GLY A 153 -10.97 0.77 -14.82
N ARG A 154 -9.69 0.36 -14.72
CA ARG A 154 -9.11 -0.64 -15.62
C ARG A 154 -9.74 -2.03 -15.45
N SER A 155 -10.26 -2.36 -14.27
CA SER A 155 -10.94 -3.64 -14.03
C SER A 155 -12.17 -3.82 -14.94
N GLN A 156 -12.86 -2.72 -15.25
CA GLN A 156 -14.05 -2.71 -16.11
C GLN A 156 -13.72 -2.56 -17.61
N ASP A 157 -12.51 -2.13 -17.94
CA ASP A 157 -12.00 -2.00 -19.32
C ASP A 157 -11.09 -3.18 -19.72
N SER A 158 -11.34 -4.35 -19.13
CA SER A 158 -10.72 -5.60 -19.51
C SER A 158 -11.70 -6.75 -19.28
N ARG A 159 -11.52 -7.88 -19.98
CA ARG A 159 -12.37 -9.05 -19.71
C ARG A 159 -12.10 -9.55 -18.29
N PRO A 160 -13.14 -10.06 -17.59
CA PRO A 160 -12.93 -10.75 -16.32
C PRO A 160 -11.96 -11.93 -16.46
N GLY A 161 -11.30 -12.27 -15.35
CA GLY A 161 -10.52 -13.50 -15.25
C GLY A 161 -11.40 -14.73 -15.45
N ASN A 162 -10.94 -15.67 -16.26
CA ASN A 162 -11.65 -16.95 -16.46
C ASN A 162 -11.38 -17.93 -15.30
N ASP A 163 -12.12 -19.02 -15.23
CA ASP A 163 -12.02 -20.01 -14.15
C ASP A 163 -10.61 -20.58 -13.97
N LYS A 164 -9.87 -20.78 -15.08
CA LYS A 164 -8.49 -21.29 -15.04
C LYS A 164 -7.54 -20.26 -14.42
N GLU A 165 -7.66 -18.99 -14.80
CA GLU A 165 -6.87 -17.88 -14.26
C GLU A 165 -7.17 -17.68 -12.77
N LEU A 166 -8.45 -17.70 -12.40
CA LEU A 166 -8.88 -17.61 -11.00
C LEU A 166 -8.37 -18.79 -10.18
N ALA A 167 -8.40 -20.02 -10.71
CA ALA A 167 -7.89 -21.21 -10.02
C ALA A 167 -6.36 -21.21 -9.85
N ALA A 168 -5.62 -20.59 -10.79
CA ALA A 168 -4.17 -20.48 -10.70
C ALA A 168 -3.69 -19.36 -9.75
N THR A 169 -4.59 -18.47 -9.35
CA THR A 169 -4.29 -17.28 -8.55
C THR A 169 -4.74 -17.47 -7.10
N SER A 170 -3.88 -17.12 -6.16
CA SER A 170 -4.21 -17.03 -4.73
C SER A 170 -4.08 -15.59 -4.27
N VAL A 171 -4.92 -15.19 -3.32
CA VAL A 171 -4.96 -13.82 -2.79
C VAL A 171 -4.81 -13.92 -1.28
N LEU A 172 -3.95 -13.07 -0.72
CA LEU A 172 -3.83 -12.82 0.71
C LEU A 172 -4.57 -11.55 1.06
N ARG A 173 -5.30 -11.56 2.17
CA ARG A 173 -5.85 -10.38 2.82
C ARG A 173 -5.05 -10.05 4.08
N LEU A 174 -4.85 -8.76 4.34
CA LEU A 174 -4.24 -8.22 5.54
C LEU A 174 -5.05 -7.01 6.00
N ASP A 175 -5.64 -7.09 7.20
CA ASP A 175 -6.43 -6.00 7.75
C ASP A 175 -5.53 -4.90 8.35
N LEU A 176 -5.95 -3.65 8.18
CA LEU A 176 -5.32 -2.47 8.75
C LEU A 176 -5.72 -2.34 10.23
N ALA A 177 -5.06 -3.13 11.09
CA ALA A 177 -5.29 -3.10 12.53
C ALA A 177 -4.13 -2.47 13.30
N GLU A 178 -2.89 -2.80 12.93
CA GLU A 178 -1.67 -2.32 13.57
C GLU A 178 -0.80 -1.60 12.52
N VAL A 179 -1.00 -0.28 12.40
CA VAL A 179 -0.47 0.53 11.32
C VAL A 179 0.25 1.76 11.86
N SER A 180 1.36 2.14 11.23
CA SER A 180 1.96 3.46 11.41
C SER A 180 2.35 4.09 10.07
N ALA A 181 2.11 5.39 9.95
CA ALA A 181 2.73 6.21 8.92
C ALA A 181 3.95 6.92 9.50
N ARG A 182 4.97 7.15 8.68
CA ARG A 182 6.11 8.00 9.00
C ARG A 182 6.35 9.01 7.89
N VAL A 183 6.45 10.28 8.25
CA VAL A 183 6.60 11.39 7.30
C VAL A 183 7.77 12.27 7.69
N ARG A 184 8.58 12.63 6.70
CA ARG A 184 9.58 13.69 6.81
C ARG A 184 9.40 14.65 5.65
N ALA A 185 9.24 15.93 5.97
CA ALA A 185 9.21 17.03 5.02
C ALA A 185 10.08 18.19 5.53
N GLY A 186 10.37 19.15 4.67
CA GLY A 186 11.14 20.36 5.02
C GLY A 186 12.60 20.33 4.58
N GLY A 187 13.36 21.32 5.03
CA GLY A 187 14.75 21.57 4.64
C GLY A 187 15.79 20.78 5.45
N PRO A 188 17.07 21.01 5.15
CA PRO A 188 18.19 20.59 5.98
C PRO A 188 18.10 21.19 7.40
N ASN A 189 18.66 20.49 8.39
CA ASN A 189 18.76 20.96 9.77
C ASN A 189 20.25 21.06 10.14
N ASP A 190 20.95 21.99 9.50
CA ASP A 190 22.36 22.26 9.77
C ASP A 190 22.56 22.80 11.20
N ASP A 191 23.66 22.42 11.85
CA ASP A 191 24.04 23.00 13.14
C ASP A 191 24.54 24.44 12.95
N GLU A 192 24.46 25.26 14.00
CA GLU A 192 24.80 26.69 13.93
C GLU A 192 26.24 26.93 13.44
N GLU A 193 27.18 26.06 13.83
CA GLU A 193 28.58 26.12 13.43
C GLU A 193 28.81 25.86 11.94
N ASP A 194 27.90 25.13 11.28
CA ASP A 194 28.01 24.76 9.87
C ASP A 194 27.47 25.83 8.93
N LEU A 195 26.69 26.80 9.42
CA LEU A 195 25.96 27.77 8.59
C LEU A 195 26.86 28.63 7.69
N ALA A 196 28.10 28.88 8.14
CA ALA A 196 29.10 29.66 7.41
C ALA A 196 29.91 28.81 6.40
N LEU A 197 29.76 27.48 6.39
CA LEU A 197 30.50 26.62 5.46
C LEU A 197 30.11 26.91 4.01
N PRO A 198 31.06 26.91 3.07
CA PRO A 198 30.84 27.28 1.67
C PRO A 198 30.22 26.14 0.85
N TYR A 199 29.28 25.38 1.42
CA TYR A 199 28.56 24.30 0.75
C TYR A 199 27.13 24.71 0.43
N TRP A 200 26.64 24.29 -0.74
CA TRP A 200 25.25 24.45 -1.10
C TRP A 200 24.37 23.57 -0.20
N THR A 201 23.24 24.10 0.25
CA THR A 201 22.26 23.41 1.11
C THR A 201 20.86 23.62 0.54
N GLY A 202 19.99 22.61 0.62
CA GLY A 202 18.63 22.72 0.11
C GLY A 202 17.91 21.39 -0.05
N VAL A 203 16.82 21.44 -0.81
CA VAL A 203 16.01 20.27 -1.15
C VAL A 203 15.92 20.16 -2.66
N VAL A 204 16.11 18.96 -3.21
CA VAL A 204 15.76 18.62 -4.59
C VAL A 204 14.45 17.83 -4.55
N PRO A 205 13.29 18.44 -4.86
CA PRO A 205 12.01 17.71 -4.87
C PRO A 205 12.02 16.58 -5.89
N LEU A 206 11.39 15.46 -5.55
CA LEU A 206 11.12 14.37 -6.48
C LEU A 206 9.63 14.31 -6.75
N THR A 207 9.25 14.46 -8.01
CA THR A 207 7.85 14.40 -8.46
C THR A 207 7.65 13.16 -9.32
N LYS A 208 6.59 12.41 -9.06
CA LYS A 208 6.11 11.38 -9.99
C LYS A 208 5.28 12.03 -11.08
N GLY A 209 5.29 11.41 -12.25
CA GLY A 209 4.39 11.74 -13.35
C GLY A 209 4.32 10.57 -14.33
N HIS A 210 3.25 10.54 -15.11
CA HIS A 210 3.02 9.55 -16.15
C HIS A 210 3.49 10.09 -17.49
N GLY A 211 4.05 9.21 -18.32
CA GLY A 211 4.34 9.51 -19.71
C GLY A 211 3.12 9.28 -20.60
N ALA A 212 3.21 9.65 -21.87
CA ALA A 212 2.18 9.33 -22.85
C ALA A 212 2.00 7.80 -22.97
N PRO A 213 0.76 7.28 -23.04
CA PRO A 213 0.52 5.85 -23.26
C PRO A 213 1.17 5.36 -24.56
N ILE A 214 1.87 4.24 -24.48
CA ILE A 214 2.49 3.58 -25.63
C ILE A 214 1.64 2.35 -25.96
N PRO A 215 1.00 2.27 -27.14
CA PRO A 215 0.21 1.12 -27.52
C PRO A 215 1.10 -0.12 -27.74
N ALA A 216 0.55 -1.31 -27.51
CA ALA A 216 1.22 -2.56 -27.86
C ALA A 216 1.32 -2.71 -29.39
N ASP A 217 2.39 -3.37 -29.85
CA ASP A 217 2.67 -3.58 -31.28
C ASP A 217 1.56 -4.38 -31.99
N ASP A 218 0.82 -5.22 -31.26
CA ASP A 218 -0.27 -6.06 -31.74
C ASP A 218 -1.67 -5.52 -31.46
N LEU A 219 -1.78 -4.26 -30.99
CA LEU A 219 -3.08 -3.62 -30.78
C LEU A 219 -3.83 -3.49 -32.11
N ALA A 220 -5.05 -4.03 -32.15
CA ALA A 220 -5.84 -4.01 -33.37
C ALA A 220 -6.07 -2.58 -33.87
N PRO A 221 -5.98 -2.32 -35.19
CA PRO A 221 -6.20 -0.99 -35.75
C PRO A 221 -7.58 -0.44 -35.36
N GLY A 222 -7.62 0.85 -34.99
CA GLY A 222 -8.87 1.54 -34.64
C GLY A 222 -9.27 1.46 -33.17
N ILE A 223 -8.56 0.70 -32.33
CA ILE A 223 -8.74 0.78 -30.87
C ILE A 223 -8.02 2.03 -30.36
N ALA A 224 -8.80 2.99 -29.87
CA ALA A 224 -8.27 4.23 -29.29
C ALA A 224 -7.75 4.01 -27.87
N VAL A 225 -6.86 4.92 -27.43
CA VAL A 225 -6.47 5.00 -26.02
C VAL A 225 -7.69 5.40 -25.20
N PRO A 226 -8.07 4.65 -24.14
CA PRO A 226 -9.18 5.01 -23.27
C PRO A 226 -8.99 6.39 -22.60
N ASP A 227 -10.06 7.17 -22.51
CA ASP A 227 -10.03 8.54 -21.97
C ASP A 227 -9.44 8.60 -20.55
N TYR A 228 -9.72 7.61 -19.71
CA TYR A 228 -9.23 7.55 -18.34
C TYR A 228 -7.69 7.39 -18.23
N LEU A 229 -7.00 7.01 -19.32
CA LEU A 229 -5.53 6.98 -19.37
C LEU A 229 -4.91 8.32 -19.77
N THR A 230 -5.68 9.22 -20.36
CA THR A 230 -5.18 10.52 -20.84
C THR A 230 -5.11 11.59 -19.74
N VAL A 231 -5.68 11.29 -18.57
CA VAL A 231 -5.79 12.19 -17.41
C VAL A 231 -4.98 11.71 -16.20
N LEU A 232 -4.10 10.72 -16.39
CA LEU A 232 -3.20 10.19 -15.35
C LEU A 232 -2.15 11.21 -14.91
#